data_AF-A0A7X7P7A5-F1
#
_entry.id   AF-A0A7X7P7A5-F1
#
_cell.length_a   1.000
_cell.length_b   1.000
_cell.length_c   1.000
_cell.angle_alpha   90.00
_cell.angle_beta   90.00
_cell.angle_gamma   90.00
#
_symmetry.space_group_name_H-M   'P 1'
#
loop_
_entity.id
_entity.type
_entity.pdbx_description
1 polymer ?
#
loop_
_entity_poly.entity_id
_entity_poly.type
_entity_poly.pdbx_seq_one_letter_code
_entity_poly.pdbx_strand_id
1 'polypeptide(L)'
;MTQENQKDESLASIVFENLKELLKAKNAAHESMFKFHWKKLPPFNLIWPQVDFLRIIRLMGEIEKHAEEQKVFIKKNLSKATEKELPFFKAIPDYLDALVVSCRALAEIAQFKQDKLEKKEGRSVFSFSKLLKSYENAQDQLVRKGAFVQVHWMEI
;
A
#
# COMPACT_ATOMS: atom_id res chain seq x y z
N MET A 1 -41.08 -10.81 -1.24
CA MET A 1 -39.92 -11.29 -0.47
C MET A 1 -38.93 -11.86 -1.46
N THR A 2 -37.99 -11.05 -1.93
CA THR A 2 -36.90 -11.49 -2.79
C THR A 2 -35.67 -11.67 -1.91
N GLN A 3 -35.37 -12.93 -1.58
CA GLN A 3 -34.05 -13.32 -1.11
C GLN A 3 -33.11 -13.12 -2.30
N GLU A 4 -32.46 -11.95 -2.36
CA GLU A 4 -31.35 -11.75 -3.27
C GLU A 4 -30.24 -12.75 -2.91
N ASN A 5 -29.73 -13.42 -3.93
CA ASN A 5 -28.59 -14.33 -3.89
C ASN A 5 -27.39 -13.67 -3.18
N GLN A 6 -27.26 -13.86 -1.86
CA GLN A 6 -25.96 -13.80 -1.22
C GLN A 6 -25.20 -15.03 -1.71
N LYS A 7 -24.48 -14.87 -2.83
CA LYS A 7 -23.35 -15.76 -3.12
C LYS A 7 -22.45 -15.67 -1.90
N ASP A 8 -22.30 -16.77 -1.16
CA ASP A 8 -21.23 -16.89 -0.17
C ASP A 8 -19.92 -16.59 -0.89
N GLU A 9 -19.36 -15.39 -0.68
CA GLU A 9 -18.09 -15.01 -1.27
C GLU A 9 -17.02 -15.95 -0.71
N SER A 10 -16.27 -16.61 -1.61
CA SER A 10 -15.18 -17.49 -1.19
C SER A 10 -14.17 -16.70 -0.35
N LEU A 11 -13.51 -17.39 0.59
CA LEU A 11 -12.44 -16.79 1.39
C LEU A 11 -11.39 -16.11 0.49
N ALA A 12 -11.10 -16.72 -0.67
CA ALA A 12 -10.15 -16.17 -1.62
C ALA A 12 -10.63 -14.85 -2.23
N SER A 13 -11.93 -14.73 -2.56
CA SER A 13 -12.54 -13.49 -3.07
C SER A 13 -12.46 -12.36 -2.06
N ILE A 14 -12.83 -12.63 -0.80
CA ILE A 14 -12.76 -11.65 0.30
C ILE A 14 -11.33 -11.14 0.49
N VAL A 15 -10.37 -12.07 0.54
CA VAL A 15 -8.95 -11.74 0.72
C VAL A 15 -8.43 -10.93 -0.48
N PHE A 16 -8.78 -11.31 -1.71
CA PHE A 16 -8.35 -10.63 -2.92
C PHE A 16 -8.88 -9.19 -3.00
N GLU A 17 -10.16 -8.95 -2.70
CA GLU A 17 -10.74 -7.61 -2.69
C GLU A 17 -10.12 -6.71 -1.61
N ASN A 18 -9.86 -7.26 -0.42
CA ASN A 18 -9.12 -6.53 0.61
C ASN A 18 -7.72 -6.12 0.14
N LEU A 19 -6.98 -7.01 -0.55
CA LEU A 19 -5.66 -6.69 -1.12
C LEU A 19 -5.74 -5.57 -2.16
N LYS A 20 -6.77 -5.57 -3.00
CA LYS A 20 -6.99 -4.52 -4.01
C LYS A 20 -7.21 -3.16 -3.37
N GLU A 21 -8.04 -3.08 -2.34
CA GLU A 21 -8.31 -1.80 -1.67
C GLU A 21 -7.07 -1.27 -0.92
N LEU A 22 -6.29 -2.14 -0.27
CA LEU A 22 -5.00 -1.73 0.33
C LEU A 22 -4.03 -1.19 -0.73
N LEU A 23 -3.90 -1.89 -1.87
CA LEU A 23 -3.00 -1.46 -2.94
C LEU A 23 -3.46 -0.15 -3.58
N LYS A 24 -4.77 0.02 -3.79
CA LYS A 24 -5.36 1.24 -4.33
C LYS A 24 -5.11 2.44 -3.42
N ALA A 25 -5.31 2.29 -2.10
CA ALA A 25 -5.01 3.32 -1.12
C ALA A 25 -3.51 3.70 -1.13
N LYS A 26 -2.62 2.70 -1.15
CA LYS A 26 -1.16 2.93 -1.23
C LYS A 26 -0.76 3.63 -2.53
N ASN A 27 -1.38 3.29 -3.66
CA ASN A 27 -1.09 3.91 -4.96
C ASN A 27 -1.61 5.35 -5.03
N ALA A 28 -2.79 5.64 -4.49
CA ALA A 28 -3.30 7.00 -4.37
C ALA A 28 -2.36 7.90 -3.54
N ALA A 29 -1.79 7.37 -2.45
CA ALA A 29 -0.78 8.06 -1.65
C ALA A 29 0.51 8.32 -2.45
N HIS A 30 1.02 7.32 -3.18
CA HIS A 30 2.16 7.48 -4.09
C HIS A 30 1.91 8.60 -5.10
N GLU A 31 0.77 8.58 -5.79
CA GLU A 31 0.47 9.58 -6.83
C GLU A 31 0.36 10.97 -6.24
N SER A 32 -0.26 11.11 -5.07
CA SER A 32 -0.35 12.37 -4.33
C SER A 32 1.03 12.91 -3.95
N MET A 33 2.00 12.03 -3.65
CA MET A 33 3.37 12.42 -3.33
C MET A 33 4.24 12.80 -4.52
N PHE A 34 4.06 12.16 -5.68
CA PHE A 34 5.01 12.23 -6.80
C PHE A 34 4.45 12.85 -8.08
N LYS A 35 3.14 12.70 -8.38
CA LYS A 35 2.53 13.23 -9.61
C LYS A 35 2.07 14.68 -9.48
N PHE A 36 1.77 15.17 -8.28
CA PHE A 36 1.49 16.60 -8.06
C PHE A 36 2.75 17.46 -8.28
N HIS A 37 2.91 17.97 -9.50
CA HIS A 37 3.92 18.96 -9.84
C HIS A 37 3.46 20.33 -9.36
N TRP A 38 3.91 20.74 -8.17
CA TRP A 38 3.73 22.08 -7.61
C TRP A 38 4.18 23.24 -8.53
N LYS A 39 4.96 22.95 -9.58
CA LYS A 39 5.42 23.91 -10.59
C LYS A 39 4.43 24.19 -11.73
N LYS A 40 3.26 23.55 -11.81
CA LYS A 40 2.38 23.59 -13.01
C LYS A 40 1.07 24.38 -12.87
N LEU A 41 0.90 25.25 -11.85
CA LEU A 41 -0.34 26.03 -11.71
C LEU A 41 -0.10 27.54 -11.47
N PRO A 42 -0.27 28.39 -12.50
CA PRO A 42 -0.60 29.81 -12.34
C PRO A 42 -2.14 30.01 -12.27
N PRO A 43 -2.68 31.00 -11.52
CA PRO A 43 -2.03 31.99 -10.67
C PRO A 43 -2.36 31.73 -9.18
N PHE A 44 -1.80 30.67 -8.58
CA PHE A 44 -2.07 30.39 -7.16
C PHE A 44 -1.08 31.13 -6.27
N ASN A 45 -1.47 32.37 -5.96
CA ASN A 45 -1.04 33.11 -4.80
C ASN A 45 -1.37 32.34 -3.50
N LEU A 46 -0.38 32.17 -2.65
CA LEU A 46 -0.43 32.13 -1.18
C LEU A 46 -1.28 31.11 -0.39
N ILE A 47 -2.05 30.20 -0.97
CA ILE A 47 -2.67 29.09 -0.18
C ILE A 47 -2.46 27.77 -0.93
N TRP A 48 -1.36 27.08 -0.61
CA TRP A 48 -1.07 25.74 -1.14
C TRP A 48 -2.24 24.78 -0.88
N PRO A 49 -2.69 23.97 -1.86
CA PRO A 49 -3.22 22.66 -1.53
C PRO A 49 -2.01 21.85 -1.03
N GLN A 50 -1.68 22.00 0.25
CA GLN A 50 -0.56 21.28 0.85
C GLN A 50 -0.90 19.79 0.77
N VAL A 51 -0.07 19.01 0.08
CA VAL A 51 -0.10 17.56 0.23
C VAL A 51 0.08 17.29 1.72
N ASP A 52 -0.95 16.78 2.38
CA ASP A 52 -0.92 16.49 3.81
C ASP A 52 -0.04 15.25 4.05
N PHE A 53 1.26 15.49 4.22
CA PHE A 53 2.24 14.43 4.46
C PHE A 53 1.95 13.67 5.77
N LEU A 54 1.38 14.34 6.78
CA LEU A 54 0.96 13.69 8.03
C LEU A 54 -0.20 12.72 7.80
N ARG A 55 -1.14 13.05 6.90
CA ARG A 55 -2.22 12.13 6.50
C ARG A 55 -1.67 10.94 5.72
N ILE A 56 -0.68 11.14 4.85
CA ILE A 56 -0.01 10.04 4.16
C ILE A 56 0.71 9.11 5.13
N ILE A 57 1.46 9.66 6.10
CA ILE A 57 2.13 8.86 7.14
C ILE A 57 1.12 8.02 7.93
N ARG A 58 0.02 8.66 8.37
CA ARG A 58 -1.06 7.96 9.08
C ARG A 58 -1.69 6.85 8.23
N LEU A 59 -2.03 7.14 6.98
CA LEU A 59 -2.58 6.16 6.05
C LEU A 59 -1.62 4.97 5.82
N MET A 60 -0.31 5.20 5.72
CA MET A 60 0.65 4.09 5.58
C MET A 60 0.70 3.21 6.83
N GLY A 61 0.59 3.81 8.03
CA GLY A 61 0.47 3.06 9.28
C GLY A 61 -0.84 2.27 9.39
N GLU A 62 -1.94 2.82 8.90
CA GLU A 62 -3.24 2.11 8.83
C GLU A 62 -3.19 0.93 7.85
N ILE A 63 -2.60 1.12 6.67
CA ILE A 63 -2.41 0.02 5.69
C ILE A 63 -1.51 -1.07 6.27
N GLU A 64 -0.44 -0.72 6.99
CA GLU A 64 0.42 -1.69 7.68
C GLU A 64 -0.38 -2.52 8.69
N LYS A 65 -1.19 -1.87 9.52
CA LYS A 65 -2.06 -2.56 10.49
C LYS A 65 -3.04 -3.50 9.80
N HIS A 66 -3.72 -3.05 8.74
CA HIS A 66 -4.65 -3.89 7.99
C HIS A 66 -3.96 -5.07 7.28
N ALA A 67 -2.73 -4.88 6.79
CA ALA A 67 -1.94 -5.97 6.22
C ALA A 67 -1.65 -7.07 7.26
N GLU A 68 -1.28 -6.69 8.50
CA GLU A 68 -1.09 -7.64 9.60
C GLU A 68 -2.40 -8.34 9.99
N GLU A 69 -3.49 -7.58 10.11
CA GLU A 69 -4.82 -8.15 10.39
C GLU A 69 -5.26 -9.14 9.31
N GLN A 70 -4.95 -8.88 8.05
CA GLN A 70 -5.25 -9.77 6.94
C GLN A 70 -4.43 -11.07 7.01
N LYS A 71 -3.14 -11.02 7.38
CA LYS A 71 -2.34 -12.23 7.64
C LYS A 71 -2.97 -13.08 8.75
N VAL A 72 -3.39 -12.44 9.83
CA VAL A 72 -4.07 -13.12 10.96
C VAL A 72 -5.40 -13.72 10.52
N PHE A 73 -6.18 -12.99 9.72
CA PHE A 73 -7.47 -13.44 9.18
C PHE A 73 -7.30 -14.69 8.30
N ILE A 74 -6.32 -14.70 7.39
CA ILE A 74 -6.00 -15.85 6.54
C ILE A 74 -5.62 -17.05 7.41
N LYS A 75 -4.70 -16.87 8.36
CA LYS A 75 -4.26 -17.95 9.26
C LYS A 75 -5.42 -18.58 10.03
N LYS A 76 -6.36 -17.77 10.52
CA LYS A 76 -7.54 -18.24 11.27
C LYS A 76 -8.57 -18.97 10.42
N ASN A 77 -8.63 -18.68 9.12
CA ASN A 77 -9.63 -19.23 8.21
C ASN A 77 -9.05 -20.25 7.21
N LEU A 78 -7.77 -20.59 7.31
CA LEU A 78 -7.07 -21.46 6.36
C LEU A 78 -7.72 -22.85 6.25
N SER A 79 -8.35 -23.35 7.32
CA SER A 79 -9.07 -24.64 7.31
C SER A 79 -10.31 -24.65 6.41
N LYS A 80 -10.78 -23.48 5.97
CA LYS A 80 -11.91 -23.32 5.04
C LYS A 80 -11.46 -23.25 3.58
N ALA A 81 -10.15 -23.21 3.33
CA ALA A 81 -9.60 -23.14 1.97
C ALA A 81 -9.70 -24.49 1.27
N THR A 82 -10.07 -24.47 0.00
CA THR A 82 -9.94 -25.62 -0.90
C THR A 82 -8.48 -25.87 -1.26
N GLU A 83 -8.15 -27.08 -1.73
CA GLU A 83 -6.79 -27.41 -2.18
C GLU A 83 -6.28 -26.48 -3.30
N LYS A 84 -7.18 -26.00 -4.16
CA LYS A 84 -6.89 -25.04 -5.22
C LYS A 84 -6.56 -23.64 -4.70
N GLU A 85 -7.15 -23.22 -3.58
CA GLU A 85 -6.91 -21.89 -2.99
C GLU A 85 -5.67 -21.86 -2.08
N LEU A 86 -5.16 -23.02 -1.63
CA LEU A 86 -3.99 -23.07 -0.74
C LEU A 86 -2.73 -22.40 -1.32
N PRO A 87 -2.35 -22.57 -2.59
CA PRO A 87 -1.22 -21.86 -3.20
C PRO A 87 -1.38 -20.34 -3.11
N PHE A 88 -2.58 -19.83 -3.40
CA PHE A 88 -2.92 -18.40 -3.28
C PHE A 88 -2.72 -17.91 -1.85
N PHE A 89 -3.33 -18.57 -0.85
CA PHE A 89 -3.18 -18.16 0.55
C PHE A 89 -1.74 -18.25 1.07
N LYS A 90 -0.92 -19.14 0.53
CA LYS A 90 0.51 -19.25 0.87
C LYS A 90 1.36 -18.12 0.28
N ALA A 91 0.97 -17.55 -0.85
CA ALA A 91 1.69 -16.45 -1.50
C ALA A 91 1.39 -15.07 -0.88
N ILE A 92 0.24 -14.92 -0.23
CA ILE A 92 -0.23 -13.61 0.27
C ILE A 92 0.62 -13.03 1.41
N PRO A 93 1.08 -13.79 2.42
CA PRO A 93 1.91 -13.24 3.49
C PRO A 93 3.15 -12.51 2.98
N ASP A 94 3.88 -13.12 2.04
CA ASP A 94 5.04 -12.53 1.38
C ASP A 94 4.72 -11.22 0.65
N TYR A 95 3.55 -11.14 0.02
CA TYR A 95 3.09 -9.94 -0.66
C TYR A 95 2.68 -8.84 0.32
N LEU A 96 2.00 -9.20 1.41
CA LEU A 96 1.64 -8.27 2.48
C LEU A 96 2.89 -7.71 3.19
N ASP A 97 3.92 -8.53 3.41
CA ASP A 97 5.20 -8.08 3.96
C ASP A 97 5.90 -7.08 3.01
N ALA A 98 5.89 -7.35 1.71
CA ALA A 98 6.41 -6.41 0.71
C ALA A 98 5.60 -5.10 0.66
N LEU A 99 4.28 -5.17 0.86
CA LEU A 99 3.41 -3.98 0.95
C LEU A 99 3.77 -3.14 2.16
N VAL A 100 3.94 -3.75 3.33
CA VAL A 100 4.37 -3.06 4.56
C VAL A 100 5.71 -2.35 4.35
N VAL A 101 6.69 -3.01 3.74
CA VAL A 101 8.00 -2.40 3.45
C VAL A 101 7.85 -1.20 2.50
N SER A 102 7.03 -1.32 1.45
CA SER A 102 6.75 -0.21 0.52
C SER A 102 6.03 0.96 1.22
N CYS A 103 5.06 0.69 2.09
CA CYS A 103 4.35 1.70 2.89
C CYS A 103 5.30 2.45 3.83
N ARG A 104 6.18 1.74 4.56
CA ARG A 104 7.18 2.35 5.44
C ARG A 104 8.15 3.25 4.68
N ALA A 105 8.67 2.79 3.54
CA ALA A 105 9.55 3.59 2.70
C ALA A 105 8.83 4.84 2.14
N LEU A 106 7.55 4.73 1.78
CA LEU A 106 6.74 5.88 1.35
C LEU A 106 6.52 6.88 2.49
N ALA A 107 6.23 6.39 3.70
CA ALA A 107 6.07 7.20 4.90
C ALA A 107 7.36 7.96 5.27
N GLU A 108 8.54 7.34 5.11
CA GLU A 108 9.82 8.02 5.34
C GLU A 108 10.05 9.20 4.39
N ILE A 109 9.65 9.05 3.12
CA ILE A 109 9.70 10.14 2.14
C ILE A 109 8.71 11.24 2.51
N ALA A 110 7.49 10.89 2.93
CA ALA A 110 6.50 11.85 3.41
C ALA A 110 7.01 12.60 4.65
N GLN A 111 7.61 11.91 5.61
CA GLN A 111 8.22 12.51 6.79
C GLN A 111 9.35 13.46 6.42
N PHE A 112 10.23 13.07 5.50
CA PHE A 112 11.27 13.96 5.01
C PHE A 112 10.68 15.26 4.43
N LYS A 113 9.61 15.16 3.62
CA LYS A 113 8.95 16.34 3.06
C LYS A 113 8.26 17.19 4.13
N GLN A 114 7.64 16.56 5.13
CA GLN A 114 7.06 17.25 6.29
C GLN A 114 8.13 18.01 7.10
N ASP A 115 9.24 17.36 7.42
CA ASP A 115 10.35 17.97 8.16
C ASP A 115 10.90 19.21 7.43
N LYS A 116 10.98 19.15 6.09
CA LYS A 116 11.35 20.29 5.26
C LYS A 116 10.34 21.43 5.31
N LEU A 117 9.03 21.14 5.31
CA LEU A 117 7.98 22.16 5.47
C LEU A 117 8.06 22.83 6.84
N GLU A 118 8.29 22.05 7.89
CA GLU A 118 8.39 22.54 9.27
C GLU A 118 9.74 23.19 9.60
N LYS A 119 10.64 23.31 8.60
CA LYS A 119 12.00 23.84 8.75
C LYS A 119 12.79 23.16 9.88
N LYS A 120 12.51 21.88 10.12
CA LYS A 120 13.30 21.03 11.01
C LYS A 120 14.59 20.68 10.25
N GLU A 121 15.63 21.50 10.41
CA GLU A 121 16.92 21.32 9.73
C GLU A 121 17.61 20.00 10.11
N GLY A 122 18.35 19.40 9.17
CA GLY A 122 19.30 18.30 9.45
C GLY A 122 19.54 17.27 8.35
N ARG A 123 18.55 16.97 7.48
CA ARG A 123 18.72 15.93 6.44
C ARG A 123 19.25 16.50 5.11
N SER A 124 20.47 16.08 4.72
CA SER A 124 21.16 16.51 3.48
C SER A 124 20.43 16.00 2.21
N VAL A 125 20.65 16.64 1.06
CA VAL A 125 20.07 16.19 -0.24
C VAL A 125 20.44 14.72 -0.55
N PHE A 126 21.64 14.28 -0.16
CA PHE A 126 22.09 12.89 -0.31
C PHE A 126 21.22 11.90 0.47
N SER A 127 20.67 12.31 1.62
CA SER A 127 19.74 11.48 2.39
C SER A 127 18.41 11.27 1.63
N PHE A 128 17.96 12.25 0.85
CA PHE A 128 16.72 12.13 0.08
C PHE A 128 16.85 11.17 -1.10
N SER A 129 17.95 11.23 -1.86
CA SER A 129 18.21 10.28 -2.95
C SER A 129 18.25 8.83 -2.45
N LYS A 130 18.81 8.60 -1.25
CA LYS A 130 18.79 7.29 -0.61
C LYS A 130 17.37 6.83 -0.28
N LEU A 131 16.53 7.71 0.28
CA LEU A 131 15.12 7.39 0.56
C LEU A 131 14.34 7.05 -0.71
N LEU A 132 14.53 7.82 -1.80
CA LEU A 132 13.91 7.53 -3.08
C LEU A 132 14.33 6.17 -3.63
N LYS A 133 15.62 5.84 -3.55
CA LYS A 133 16.13 4.54 -4.02
C LYS A 133 15.63 3.38 -3.18
N SER A 134 15.57 3.52 -1.86
CA SER A 134 14.96 2.53 -0.97
C SER A 134 13.50 2.29 -1.32
N TYR A 135 12.74 3.36 -1.59
CA TYR A 135 11.35 3.26 -1.99
C TYR A 135 11.16 2.60 -3.35
N GLU A 136 11.97 2.95 -4.35
CA GLU A 136 11.97 2.31 -5.67
C GLU A 136 12.20 0.80 -5.55
N ASN A 137 13.22 0.38 -4.79
CA ASN A 137 13.50 -1.03 -4.56
C ASN A 137 12.35 -1.74 -3.82
N ALA A 138 11.74 -1.09 -2.83
CA ALA A 138 10.58 -1.64 -2.12
C ALA A 138 9.36 -1.79 -3.04
N GLN A 139 9.15 -0.83 -3.94
CA GLN A 139 8.09 -0.87 -4.94
C GLN A 139 8.31 -2.00 -5.95
N ASP A 140 9.55 -2.21 -6.41
CA ASP A 140 9.88 -3.32 -7.31
C ASP A 140 9.63 -4.68 -6.65
N GLN A 141 10.00 -4.84 -5.38
CA GLN A 141 9.71 -6.06 -4.63
C GLN A 141 8.20 -6.29 -4.47
N LEU A 142 7.44 -5.24 -4.15
CA LEU A 142 5.99 -5.30 -4.08
C LEU A 142 5.37 -5.78 -5.40
N VAL A 143 5.81 -5.22 -6.54
CA VAL A 143 5.33 -5.62 -7.87
C VAL A 143 5.65 -7.07 -8.17
N ARG A 144 6.88 -7.52 -7.89
CA ARG A 144 7.29 -8.91 -8.10
C ARG A 144 6.45 -9.88 -7.27
N LYS A 145 6.28 -9.60 -5.97
CA LYS A 145 5.45 -10.44 -5.08
C LYS A 145 3.98 -10.42 -5.47
N GLY A 146 3.47 -9.28 -5.95
CA GLY A 146 2.10 -9.17 -6.48
C GLY A 146 1.88 -10.03 -7.72
N ALA A 147 2.88 -10.16 -8.59
CA ALA A 147 2.80 -11.04 -9.75
C ALA A 147 2.62 -12.52 -9.35
N PHE A 148 3.29 -12.99 -8.28
CA PHE A 148 3.10 -14.35 -7.77
C PHE A 148 1.69 -14.57 -7.21
N VAL A 149 1.14 -13.59 -6.48
CA VAL A 149 -0.25 -13.65 -6.01
C VAL A 149 -1.24 -13.68 -7.18
N GLN A 150 -1.00 -12.88 -8.22
CA GLN A 150 -1.84 -12.85 -9.42
C GLN A 150 -1.83 -14.18 -10.17
N VAL A 151 -0.68 -14.83 -10.30
CA VAL A 151 -0.57 -16.16 -10.93
C VAL A 151 -1.47 -17.16 -10.21
N HIS A 152 -1.36 -17.27 -8.88
CA HIS A 152 -2.19 -18.20 -8.12
C HIS A 152 -3.67 -17.83 -8.09
N TRP A 153 -4.00 -16.53 -8.16
CA TRP A 153 -5.39 -16.09 -8.29
C TRP A 153 -6.05 -16.54 -9.59
N MET A 154 -5.30 -16.54 -10.71
CA MET A 154 -5.81 -17.01 -12.01
C MET A 154 -5.99 -18.54 -12.09
N GLU A 155 -5.42 -19.28 -11.14
CA GLU A 155 -5.49 -20.75 -11.05
C GLU A 155 -6.67 -21.27 -10.19
N ILE A 156 -7.33 -20.37 -9.44
CA ILE A 156 -8.51 -20.67 -8.62
C ILE A 156 -9.77 -20.70 -9.49
#